data_AF-A0A813KZ50-F1
#
_entry.id   AF-A0A813KZ50-F1
#
_cell.length_a   1.000
_cell.length_b   1.000
_cell.length_c   1.000
_cell.angle_alpha   90.00
_cell.angle_beta   90.00
_cell.angle_gamma   90.00
#
_symmetry.space_group_name_H-M   'P 1'
#
loop_
_entity.id
_entity.type
_entity.pdbx_description
1 polymer ?
#
loop_
_entity_poly.entity_id
_entity_poly.type
_entity_poly.pdbx_seq_one_letter_code
_entity_poly.pdbx_strand_id
1 'polypeptide(L)'
;MPALQGQPVLAAEEATARAVAMAEAVLFEEPKAQTRGSRWQIDEQWLATRHRDGRIVDSVQLDAALDYGLGREGWEKRFSRREHQIRIGKATDEYRRWEAHWAIHCRSE
;
A
#
# COMPACT_ATOMS: atom_id res chain seq x y z
N MET A 1 -5.08 62.90 -18.98
CA MET A 1 -3.81 62.13 -19.05
C MET A 1 -3.00 62.45 -17.80
N PRO A 2 -2.32 61.52 -17.11
CA PRO A 2 -2.49 60.07 -16.86
C PRO A 2 -2.89 59.86 -15.35
N ALA A 3 -3.00 58.71 -14.69
CA ALA A 3 -2.23 57.46 -14.73
C ALA A 3 -3.09 56.25 -14.28
N LEU A 4 -2.90 55.17 -15.03
CA LEU A 4 -3.23 53.80 -14.65
C LEU A 4 -2.18 53.26 -13.66
N GLN A 5 -2.53 52.14 -13.02
CA GLN A 5 -1.67 51.14 -12.36
C GLN A 5 -1.26 51.46 -10.93
N GLY A 6 -1.39 50.56 -9.96
CA GLY A 6 -1.81 49.17 -10.01
C GLY A 6 -1.53 48.53 -8.66
N GLN A 7 -2.53 47.90 -8.04
CA GLN A 7 -2.32 46.93 -6.97
C GLN A 7 -3.52 45.96 -6.96
N PRO A 8 -3.32 44.72 -7.42
CA PRO A 8 -3.84 43.61 -6.63
C PRO A 8 -2.94 42.35 -6.68
N VAL A 9 -1.66 42.48 -7.03
CA VAL A 9 -0.81 41.29 -7.25
C VAL A 9 -0.30 40.67 -5.95
N LEU A 10 -0.09 41.47 -4.89
CA LEU A 10 0.53 41.00 -3.65
C LEU A 10 -0.37 40.11 -2.79
N ALA A 11 -1.70 40.20 -2.91
CA ALA A 11 -2.62 39.35 -2.14
C ALA A 11 -2.80 37.94 -2.72
N ALA A 12 -2.57 37.77 -4.02
CA ALA A 12 -2.71 36.48 -4.69
C ALA A 12 -1.51 35.56 -4.40
N GLU A 13 -0.32 36.12 -4.21
CA GLU A 13 0.89 35.32 -3.96
C GLU A 13 0.91 34.69 -2.56
N GLU A 14 0.44 35.39 -1.52
CA GLU A 14 0.32 34.82 -0.18
C GLU A 14 -0.75 33.72 -0.09
N ALA A 15 -1.86 33.85 -0.83
CA ALA A 15 -2.89 32.82 -0.91
C ALA A 15 -2.38 31.55 -1.61
N THR A 16 -1.57 31.71 -2.67
CA THR A 16 -0.99 30.59 -3.42
C THR A 16 0.07 29.86 -2.60
N ALA A 17 0.92 30.60 -1.86
CA ALA A 17 1.92 29.99 -0.96
C ALA A 17 1.27 29.19 0.19
N ARG A 18 0.16 29.69 0.76
CA ARG A 18 -0.61 28.94 1.78
C ARG A 18 -1.29 27.69 1.22
N ALA A 19 -1.83 27.75 -0.01
CA ALA A 19 -2.46 26.60 -0.65
C ALA A 19 -1.44 25.50 -0.99
N VAL A 20 -0.24 25.87 -1.44
CA VAL A 20 0.85 24.92 -1.73
C VAL A 20 1.36 24.26 -0.44
N ALA A 21 1.52 25.03 0.66
CA ALA A 21 1.90 24.48 1.95
C ALA A 21 0.83 23.54 2.56
N MET A 22 -0.46 23.82 2.33
CA MET A 22 -1.53 22.90 2.74
C MET A 22 -1.62 21.65 1.87
N ALA A 23 -1.24 21.71 0.59
CA ALA A 23 -1.21 20.54 -0.30
C ALA A 23 -0.02 19.61 -0.01
N GLU A 24 1.15 20.15 0.36
CA GLU A 24 2.30 19.33 0.78
C GLU A 24 2.06 18.58 2.11
N ALA A 25 1.23 19.13 3.00
CA ALA A 25 0.87 18.47 4.25
C ALA A 25 -0.08 17.26 4.08
N VAL A 26 -0.68 17.08 2.89
CA VAL A 26 -1.63 15.97 2.61
C VAL A 26 -0.94 14.74 2.02
N LEU A 27 0.35 14.83 1.66
CA LEU A 27 1.07 13.72 0.99
C LEU A 27 1.78 12.76 1.93
N PHE A 28 1.68 12.96 3.24
CA PHE A 28 2.22 12.03 4.23
C PHE A 28 1.16 11.78 5.32
N GLU A 29 0.09 11.09 4.96
CA GLU A 29 -0.60 10.29 5.96
C GLU A 29 0.41 9.25 6.47
N GLU A 30 1.07 9.56 7.59
CA GLU A 30 1.84 8.58 8.34
C GLU A 30 0.93 7.37 8.57
N PRO A 31 1.31 6.17 8.11
CA PRO A 31 0.46 5.01 8.23
C PRO A 31 0.25 4.76 9.72
N LYS A 32 -0.99 5.00 10.18
CA LYS A 32 -1.48 4.62 11.51
C LYS A 32 -0.89 3.26 11.84
N ALA A 33 -0.06 3.22 12.89
CA ALA A 33 0.57 2.00 13.38
C ALA A 33 -0.50 0.93 13.64
N GLN A 34 -0.72 0.07 12.64
CA GLN A 34 -1.74 -0.96 12.68
C GLN A 34 -1.07 -2.29 12.92
N THR A 35 -1.41 -2.87 14.07
CA THR A 35 -1.53 -4.32 14.34
C THR A 35 -0.49 -5.22 13.71
N ARG A 36 0.38 -5.83 14.55
CA ARG A 36 1.27 -6.96 14.24
C ARG A 36 0.59 -8.01 13.36
N GLY A 37 0.67 -7.86 12.04
CA GLY A 37 0.05 -8.73 11.06
C GLY A 37 0.32 -8.19 9.66
N SER A 38 0.66 -9.08 8.73
CA SER A 38 0.74 -8.70 7.33
C SER A 38 -0.63 -8.26 6.85
N ARG A 39 -0.76 -6.99 6.43
CA ARG A 39 -2.00 -6.44 5.88
C ARG A 39 -1.84 -6.24 4.38
N TRP A 40 -2.81 -6.73 3.63
CA TRP A 40 -2.95 -6.43 2.21
C TRP A 40 -3.71 -5.13 2.03
N GLN A 41 -3.26 -4.31 1.09
CA GLN A 41 -3.92 -3.08 0.66
C GLN A 41 -3.98 -3.06 -0.87
N ILE A 42 -5.08 -2.57 -1.43
CA ILE A 42 -5.25 -2.45 -2.89
C ILE A 42 -5.54 -0.99 -3.22
N ASP A 43 -4.68 -0.39 -4.02
CA ASP A 43 -4.79 1.02 -4.40
C ASP A 43 -5.79 1.26 -5.55
N GLU A 44 -5.86 2.49 -6.05
CA GLU A 44 -6.72 2.88 -7.17
C GLU A 44 -6.25 2.32 -8.51
N GLN A 45 -4.96 1.99 -8.62
CA GLN A 45 -4.36 1.36 -9.79
C GLN A 45 -4.50 -0.18 -9.77
N TRP A 46 -5.27 -0.71 -8.81
CA TRP A 46 -5.46 -2.15 -8.61
C TRP A 46 -4.16 -2.91 -8.31
N LEU A 47 -3.17 -2.23 -7.72
CA LEU A 47 -1.97 -2.85 -7.22
C LEU A 47 -2.21 -3.35 -5.79
N ALA A 48 -2.18 -4.66 -5.59
CA ALA A 48 -2.25 -5.27 -4.28
C ALA A 48 -0.85 -5.29 -3.66
N THR A 49 -0.67 -4.64 -2.51
CA THR A 49 0.60 -4.60 -1.77
C THR A 49 0.45 -5.29 -0.42
N ARG A 50 1.43 -6.12 -0.07
CA ARG A 50 1.53 -6.72 1.26
C ARG A 50 2.51 -5.92 2.10
N HIS A 51 2.04 -5.42 3.23
CA HIS A 51 2.85 -4.67 4.18
C HIS A 51 3.25 -5.54 5.36
N ARG A 52 4.51 -5.42 5.79
CA ARG A 52 5.04 -6.00 7.03
C ARG A 52 5.95 -4.98 7.70
N ASP A 53 5.66 -4.65 8.96
CA ASP A 53 6.42 -3.69 9.75
C ASP A 53 6.64 -2.34 9.01
N GLY A 54 5.59 -1.86 8.34
CA GLY A 54 5.60 -0.60 7.57
C GLY A 54 6.32 -0.65 6.22
N ARG A 55 6.76 -1.83 5.77
CA ARG A 55 7.43 -2.01 4.47
C ARG A 55 6.62 -2.89 3.54
N ILE A 56 6.62 -2.57 2.25
CA ILE A 56 6.08 -3.45 1.21
C ILE A 56 7.04 -4.63 1.04
N VAL A 57 6.52 -5.84 1.25
CA VAL A 57 7.28 -7.10 1.14
C VAL A 57 6.81 -7.97 -0.03
N ASP A 58 5.69 -7.62 -0.65
CA ASP A 58 5.13 -8.30 -1.81
C ASP A 58 4.17 -7.38 -2.55
N SER A 59 4.04 -7.58 -3.86
CA SER A 59 3.11 -6.82 -4.69
C SER A 59 2.58 -7.66 -5.85
N VAL A 60 1.28 -7.58 -6.11
CA VAL A 60 0.61 -8.28 -7.20
C VAL A 60 -0.27 -7.28 -7.94
N GLN A 61 -0.01 -7.11 -9.24
CA GLN A 61 -0.91 -6.33 -10.10
C GLN A 61 -2.19 -7.12 -10.34
N LEU A 62 -3.33 -6.53 -9.98
CA LEU A 62 -4.64 -7.09 -10.30
C LEU A 62 -5.18 -6.43 -11.56
N ASP A 63 -6.03 -7.18 -12.25
CA ASP A 63 -6.84 -6.64 -13.33
C ASP A 63 -8.20 -6.20 -12.76
N ALA A 64 -8.50 -4.91 -12.87
CA ALA A 64 -9.77 -4.32 -12.47
C ALA A 64 -10.96 -4.96 -13.20
N ALA A 65 -10.76 -5.45 -14.42
CA ALA A 65 -11.80 -6.12 -15.20
C ALA A 65 -12.11 -7.53 -14.68
N LEU A 66 -11.22 -8.12 -13.88
CA LEU A 66 -11.37 -9.45 -13.26
C LEU A 66 -11.68 -9.34 -11.77
N ASP A 67 -12.35 -8.28 -11.34
CA ASP A 67 -12.70 -8.11 -9.93
C ASP A 67 -13.66 -9.19 -9.40
N TYR A 68 -14.33 -9.94 -10.30
CA TYR A 68 -15.37 -10.93 -9.99
C TYR A 68 -16.47 -10.37 -9.09
N GLY A 69 -16.79 -9.07 -9.21
CA GLY A 69 -17.72 -8.34 -8.37
C GLY A 69 -17.23 -8.08 -6.93
N LEU A 70 -15.98 -8.42 -6.62
CA LEU A 70 -15.34 -8.03 -5.37
C LEU A 70 -14.67 -6.68 -5.57
N GLY A 71 -15.19 -5.63 -4.93
CA GLY A 71 -14.44 -4.38 -4.80
C GLY A 71 -13.11 -4.56 -4.05
N ARG A 72 -12.28 -3.52 -4.04
CA ARG A 72 -10.93 -3.52 -3.43
C ARG A 72 -10.90 -4.09 -2.00
N GLU A 73 -11.77 -3.62 -1.11
CA GLU A 73 -11.86 -4.12 0.27
C GLU A 73 -12.18 -5.63 0.34
N GLY A 74 -13.01 -6.12 -0.59
CA GLY A 74 -13.34 -7.54 -0.71
C GLY A 74 -12.11 -8.37 -1.07
N TRP A 75 -11.29 -7.87 -1.99
CA TRP A 75 -10.02 -8.50 -2.34
C TRP A 75 -9.00 -8.45 -1.21
N GLU A 76 -8.86 -7.33 -0.49
CA GLU A 76 -7.99 -7.24 0.69
C GLU A 76 -8.34 -8.31 1.74
N LYS A 77 -9.64 -8.50 2.01
CA LYS A 77 -10.12 -9.57 2.90
C LYS A 77 -9.79 -10.95 2.36
N ARG A 78 -9.93 -11.16 1.04
CA ARG A 78 -9.65 -12.44 0.38
C ARG A 78 -8.18 -12.81 0.48
N PHE A 79 -7.27 -11.86 0.20
CA PHE A 79 -5.83 -12.05 0.36
C PHE A 79 -5.45 -12.31 1.81
N SER A 80 -5.96 -11.51 2.75
CA SER A 80 -5.69 -11.68 4.18
C SER A 80 -6.15 -13.04 4.68
N ARG A 81 -7.33 -13.50 4.27
CA ARG A 81 -7.85 -14.85 4.57
C ARG A 81 -6.95 -15.93 3.97
N ARG A 82 -6.53 -15.78 2.71
CA ARG A 82 -5.67 -16.76 2.05
C ARG A 82 -4.30 -16.87 2.72
N GLU A 83 -3.70 -15.74 3.09
CA GLU A 83 -2.45 -15.73 3.87
C GLU A 83 -2.62 -16.43 5.21
N HIS A 84 -3.72 -16.19 5.91
CA HIS A 84 -4.00 -16.87 7.17
C HIS A 84 -4.08 -18.38 7.00
N GLN A 85 -4.78 -18.86 5.96
CA GLN A 85 -4.84 -20.29 5.63
C GLN A 85 -3.45 -20.87 5.31
N ILE A 86 -2.65 -20.16 4.53
CA ILE A 86 -1.27 -20.56 4.22
C ILE A 86 -0.46 -20.64 5.52
N ARG A 87 -0.57 -19.64 6.40
CA ARG A 87 0.13 -19.61 7.69
C ARG A 87 -0.22 -20.81 8.55
N ILE A 88 -1.51 -21.18 8.62
CA ILE A 88 -1.95 -22.38 9.34
C ILE A 88 -1.30 -23.62 8.73
N GLY A 89 -1.35 -23.78 7.40
CA GLY A 89 -0.74 -24.93 6.73
C GLY A 89 0.77 -25.02 6.96
N LYS A 90 1.47 -23.89 6.91
CA LYS A 90 2.92 -23.79 7.16
C LYS A 90 3.31 -23.96 8.63
N ALA A 91 2.37 -23.82 9.56
CA ALA A 91 2.64 -24.00 10.99
C ALA A 91 2.73 -25.47 11.40
N THR A 92 2.41 -26.42 10.50
CA THR A 92 2.47 -27.86 10.75
C THR A 92 3.90 -28.38 10.80
N ASP A 93 4.15 -29.41 11.62
CA ASP A 93 5.46 -30.06 11.71
C ASP A 93 5.85 -30.76 10.41
N GLU A 94 4.86 -31.25 9.66
CA GLU A 94 5.08 -31.82 8.33
C GLU A 94 5.67 -30.78 7.37
N TYR A 95 5.10 -29.58 7.34
CA TYR A 95 5.64 -28.50 6.52
C TYR A 95 7.06 -28.10 6.95
N ARG A 96 7.33 -28.05 8.26
CA ARG A 96 8.69 -27.75 8.78
C ARG A 96 9.71 -28.81 8.35
N ARG A 97 9.35 -30.10 8.41
CA ARG A 97 10.22 -31.20 7.97
C ARG A 97 10.47 -31.14 6.46
N TRP A 98 9.43 -30.87 5.68
CA TRP A 98 9.53 -30.69 4.24
C TRP A 98 10.43 -29.49 3.89
N GLU A 99 10.25 -28.35 4.56
CA GLU A 99 11.06 -27.14 4.36
C GLU A 99 12.54 -27.37 4.71
N ALA A 100 12.81 -28.05 5.82
CA ALA A 100 14.18 -28.41 6.21
C ALA A 100 14.85 -29.34 5.19
N HIS A 101 14.13 -30.36 4.71
CA HIS A 101 14.63 -31.25 3.67
C HIS A 101 14.89 -30.50 2.36
N TRP A 102 13.96 -29.65 1.92
CA TRP A 102 14.14 -28.83 0.72
C TRP A 102 15.36 -27.90 0.82
N ALA A 103 15.53 -27.21 1.95
CA ALA A 103 16.67 -26.30 2.16
C ALA A 103 18.03 -27.01 2.09
N ILE A 104 18.09 -28.28 2.47
CA ILE A 104 19.30 -29.11 2.38
C ILE A 104 19.56 -29.57 0.94
N HIS A 105 18.51 -29.96 0.20
CA HIS A 105 18.66 -30.61 -1.10
C HIS A 105 18.63 -29.66 -2.31
N CYS A 106 18.11 -28.44 -2.16
CA CYS A 106 18.05 -27.45 -3.24
C CYS A 106 19.02 -26.27 -3.07
N ARG A 107 19.90 -26.32 -2.06
CA ARG A 107 21.16 -25.59 -2.10
C ARG A 107 22.12 -26.31 -3.06
N SER A 108 21.89 -26.14 -4.36
CA SER A 108 22.93 -26.34 -5.36
C SER A 108 23.71 -25.03 -5.45
N GLU A 109 25.04 -25.10 -5.32
CA GLU A 109 25.97 -23.97 -5.46
C GLU A 109 25.90 -23.29 -6.84
#